data_AF-A0A5C8T4T4-F1
#
_entry.id   AF-A0A5C8T4T4-F1
#
_cell.length_a   1.000
_cell.length_b   1.000
_cell.length_c   1.000
_cell.angle_alpha   90.00
_cell.angle_beta   90.00
_cell.angle_gamma   90.00
#
_symmetry.space_group_name_H-M   'P 1'
#
loop_
_entity.id
_entity.type
_entity.pdbx_description
1 polymer ?
#
loop_
_entity_poly.entity_id
_entity_poly.type
_entity_poly.pdbx_seq_one_letter_code
_entity_poly.pdbx_strand_id
1 'polypeptide(L)'
;MSDAEYDPSALRILAGMEPPPRRPAGHVEGRYPIEDGPGSSDRIELVVRVLLGTERSTVLVVDLVTGRALSSTVVPHGSEPGAAAAAVEAIVGKRLP
;
A
#
# COMPACT_ATOMS: atom_id res chain seq x y z
N MET A 1 -15.18 -1.70 30.52
CA MET A 1 -14.07 -2.49 29.96
C MET A 1 -14.39 -3.94 30.25
N SER A 2 -14.76 -4.70 29.22
CA SER A 2 -14.83 -6.17 29.30
C SER A 2 -14.02 -6.68 28.13
N ASP A 3 -12.83 -7.21 28.44
CA ASP A 3 -12.03 -7.96 27.49
C ASP A 3 -12.91 -9.07 26.92
N ALA A 4 -13.14 -9.03 25.62
CA ALA A 4 -13.73 -10.14 24.89
C ALA A 4 -12.71 -11.28 24.95
N GLU A 5 -12.84 -12.09 25.99
CA GLU A 5 -12.08 -13.29 26.25
C GLU A 5 -12.15 -14.16 24.99
N TYR A 6 -11.00 -14.30 24.33
CA TYR A 6 -10.91 -15.01 23.07
C TYR A 6 -11.19 -16.50 23.33
N ASP A 7 -12.27 -17.03 22.78
CA ASP A 7 -12.63 -18.44 22.97
C ASP A 7 -11.51 -19.34 22.42
N PRO A 8 -10.79 -20.10 23.27
CA PRO A 8 -9.71 -20.97 22.83
C PRO A 8 -10.18 -22.09 21.89
N SER A 9 -11.50 -22.34 21.77
CA SER A 9 -12.07 -23.24 20.79
C SER A 9 -11.94 -22.72 19.34
N ALA A 10 -11.93 -21.40 19.12
CA ALA A 10 -11.76 -20.78 17.81
C ALA A 10 -10.35 -21.01 17.23
N LEU A 11 -9.33 -21.10 18.10
CA LEU A 11 -7.95 -21.43 17.69
C LEU A 11 -7.82 -22.86 17.16
N ARG A 12 -8.69 -23.79 17.60
CA ARG A 12 -8.66 -25.18 17.11
C ARG A 12 -9.19 -25.30 15.68
N ILE A 13 -10.09 -24.41 15.25
CA ILE A 13 -10.62 -24.38 13.89
C ILE A 13 -9.51 -24.04 12.88
N LEU A 14 -8.55 -23.20 13.27
CA LEU A 14 -7.42 -22.81 12.42
C LEU A 14 -6.36 -23.91 12.28
N ALA A 15 -6.29 -24.86 13.20
CA ALA A 15 -5.26 -25.92 13.20
C ALA A 15 -5.47 -26.98 12.09
N GLY A 16 -6.67 -27.07 11.52
CA GLY A 16 -7.01 -27.99 10.43
C GLY A 16 -7.25 -27.31 9.08
N MET A 17 -7.17 -25.98 9.01
CA MET A 17 -7.31 -25.26 7.75
C MET A 17 -6.00 -25.34 6.99
N GLU A 18 -6.07 -25.84 5.76
CA GLU A 18 -4.95 -25.76 4.83
C GLU A 18 -4.56 -24.27 4.71
N PRO A 19 -3.29 -23.91 4.92
CA PRO A 19 -2.87 -22.52 4.83
C PRO A 19 -3.25 -22.01 3.45
N PRO A 20 -3.76 -20.76 3.33
CA PRO A 20 -4.05 -20.19 2.03
C PRO A 20 -2.80 -20.36 1.16
N PRO A 21 -2.95 -20.83 -0.10
CA PRO A 21 -1.82 -21.16 -0.93
C PRO A 21 -0.85 -19.98 -0.90
N ARG A 22 0.39 -20.25 -0.47
CA ARG A 22 1.43 -19.23 -0.40
C ARG A 22 1.48 -18.60 -1.78
N ARG A 23 1.11 -17.31 -1.88
CA ARG A 23 1.21 -16.58 -3.14
C ARG A 23 2.63 -16.79 -3.65
N PRO A 24 2.83 -17.26 -4.90
CA PRO A 24 4.16 -17.49 -5.42
C PRO A 24 4.97 -16.21 -5.26
N ALA A 25 6.19 -16.33 -4.76
CA ALA A 25 7.12 -15.21 -4.71
C ALA A 25 7.31 -14.71 -6.15
N GLY A 26 6.72 -13.57 -6.48
CA GLY A 26 6.61 -13.07 -7.85
C GLY A 26 5.20 -13.05 -8.45
N HIS A 27 4.13 -13.12 -7.65
CA HIS A 27 2.80 -12.71 -8.13
C HIS A 27 2.83 -11.22 -8.49
N VAL A 28 3.16 -10.95 -9.75
CA VAL A 28 2.94 -9.68 -10.42
C VAL A 28 1.46 -9.68 -10.76
N GLU A 29 0.67 -8.91 -10.00
CA GLU A 29 -0.69 -8.54 -10.42
C GLU A 29 -0.61 -8.11 -11.87
N GLY A 30 -1.46 -8.72 -12.72
CA GLY A 30 -1.35 -8.68 -14.17
C GLY A 30 -0.91 -7.31 -14.68
N ARG A 31 0.29 -7.23 -15.24
CA ARG A 31 0.72 -6.07 -16.02
C ARG A 31 -0.22 -5.99 -17.21
N TYR A 32 -1.27 -5.20 -17.08
CA TYR A 32 -1.96 -4.69 -18.25
C TYR A 32 -0.88 -4.07 -19.15
N PRO A 33 -0.78 -4.45 -20.44
CA PRO A 33 0.03 -3.68 -21.37
C PRO A 33 -0.66 -2.32 -21.48
N ILE A 34 -0.24 -1.37 -20.65
CA ILE A 34 -0.59 0.03 -20.82
C ILE A 34 0.25 0.47 -22.01
N GLU A 35 -0.38 0.52 -23.18
CA GLU A 35 0.15 1.35 -24.26
C GLU A 35 0.12 2.78 -23.75
N ASP A 36 1.30 3.35 -23.58
CA ASP A 36 1.48 4.75 -23.28
C ASP A 36 0.70 5.60 -24.31
N GLY A 37 -0.09 6.56 -23.82
CA GLY A 37 -0.79 7.49 -24.69
C GLY A 37 0.18 8.37 -25.49
N PRO A 38 -0.25 8.93 -26.65
CA PRO A 38 0.61 9.79 -27.46
C PRO A 38 1.14 10.97 -26.63
N GLY A 39 2.47 11.15 -26.63
CA GLY A 39 3.16 12.19 -25.85
C GLY A 39 3.70 11.75 -24.48
N SER A 40 3.53 10.48 -24.10
CA SER A 40 4.21 9.92 -22.93
C SER A 40 5.71 9.75 -23.20
N SER A 41 6.56 10.53 -22.54
CA SER A 41 8.02 10.41 -22.60
C SER A 41 8.66 10.12 -21.25
N ASP A 42 8.05 10.61 -20.16
CA ASP A 42 8.55 10.47 -18.80
C ASP A 42 7.66 9.52 -18.00
N ARG A 43 8.21 8.34 -17.66
CA ARG A 43 7.53 7.31 -16.86
C ARG A 43 7.91 7.47 -15.39
N ILE A 44 6.91 7.58 -14.52
CA ILE A 44 7.10 7.50 -13.07
C ILE A 44 6.36 6.28 -12.51
N GLU A 45 7.05 5.49 -11.70
CA GLU A 45 6.46 4.32 -11.04
C GLU A 45 6.48 4.57 -9.53
N LEU A 46 5.29 4.66 -8.94
CA LEU A 46 5.11 4.95 -7.53
C LEU A 46 4.46 3.78 -6.82
N VAL A 47 4.99 3.43 -5.65
CA VAL A 47 4.35 2.51 -4.71
C VAL A 47 3.87 3.29 -3.50
N VAL A 48 2.59 3.18 -3.20
CA VAL A 48 2.03 3.67 -1.95
C VAL A 48 2.03 2.52 -0.93
N ARG A 49 2.66 2.73 0.23
CA ARG A 49 2.58 1.81 1.37
C ARG A 49 1.91 2.52 2.53
N VAL A 50 0.96 1.85 3.16
CA VAL A 50 0.26 2.36 4.33
C VAL A 50 0.52 1.41 5.49
N LEU A 51 1.20 1.91 6.51
CA LEU A 51 1.36 1.24 7.79
C LEU A 51 0.21 1.71 8.68
N LEU A 52 -0.81 0.87 8.82
CA LEU A 52 -1.99 1.18 9.62
C LEU A 52 -1.67 1.05 11.11
N GLY A 53 -1.97 2.10 11.86
CA GLY A 53 -2.03 2.05 13.32
C GLY A 53 -3.44 2.38 13.82
N THR A 54 -3.66 2.21 15.12
CA THR A 54 -4.98 2.40 15.76
C THR A 54 -5.36 3.86 15.94
N GLU A 55 -4.38 4.75 16.11
CA GLU A 55 -4.59 6.19 16.26
C GLU A 55 -3.95 6.98 15.11
N ARG A 56 -2.77 6.52 14.67
CA ARG A 56 -1.99 7.14 13.62
C ARG A 56 -1.48 6.08 12.66
N SER A 57 -1.50 6.43 11.39
CA SER A 57 -0.97 5.60 10.30
C SER A 57 0.18 6.33 9.63
N THR A 58 1.10 5.58 9.04
CA THR A 58 2.18 6.14 8.23
C THR A 58 1.93 5.84 6.77
N VAL A 59 1.87 6.88 5.95
CA VAL A 59 1.77 6.79 4.49
C VAL A 59 3.14 7.06 3.90
N LEU A 60 3.64 6.13 3.10
CA LEU A 60 4.88 6.23 2.36
C LEU A 60 4.56 6.21 0.87
N VAL A 61 5.14 7.14 0.10
CA VAL A 61 5.16 7.07 -1.36
C VAL A 61 6.59 6.88 -1.79
N VAL A 62 6.85 5.77 -2.49
CA VAL A 62 8.19 5.29 -2.82
C VAL A 62 8.33 5.24 -4.34
N ASP A 63 9.46 5.73 -4.84
CA ASP A 63 9.88 5.50 -6.21
C ASP A 63 10.24 4.03 -6.39
N LEU A 64 9.52 3.31 -7.24
CA LEU A 64 9.73 1.88 -7.45
C LEU A 64 11.10 1.59 -8.09
N VAL A 65 11.61 2.49 -8.93
CA VAL A 65 12.87 2.31 -9.66
C VAL A 65 14.06 2.47 -8.72
N THR A 66 14.03 3.50 -7.87
CA THR A 66 15.16 3.81 -6.98
C THR A 66 15.02 3.22 -5.58
N GLY A 67 13.81 2.77 -5.22
CA GLY A 67 13.47 2.31 -3.86
C GLY A 67 13.46 3.42 -2.81
N ARG A 68 13.60 4.69 -3.20
CA ARG A 68 13.66 5.83 -2.28
C ARG A 68 12.27 6.32 -1.91
N ALA A 69 12.07 6.62 -0.63
CA ALA A 69 10.86 7.31 -0.18
C ALA A 69 10.87 8.75 -0.72
N LEU A 70 9.87 9.08 -1.54
CA LEU A 70 9.62 10.43 -2.03
C LEU A 70 8.73 11.22 -1.07
N SER A 71 7.90 10.51 -0.30
CA SER A 71 7.11 11.07 0.79
C SER A 71 7.00 10.08 1.95
N SER A 72 6.97 10.61 3.17
CA SER A 72 6.70 9.88 4.41
C SER A 72 5.91 10.78 5.35
N THR A 73 4.64 10.45 5.59
CA THR A 73 3.74 11.28 6.40
C THR A 73 3.00 10.43 7.40
N VAL A 74 3.00 10.88 8.66
CA VAL A 74 2.17 10.30 9.72
C VAL A 74 0.87 11.08 9.79
N VAL A 75 -0.26 10.39 9.73
CA VAL A 75 -1.59 10.99 9.71
C VAL A 75 -2.52 10.30 10.72
N PRO A 76 -3.61 10.96 11.16
CA PRO A 76 -4.65 10.31 11.94
C PRO A 76 -5.23 9.11 11.19
N HIS A 77 -5.65 8.09 11.94
CA HIS A 77 -6.33 6.94 11.37
C HIS A 77 -7.55 7.35 10.53
N GLY A 78 -7.71 6.75 9.36
CA GLY A 78 -8.79 7.06 8.41
C GLY A 78 -8.48 8.21 7.44
N SER A 79 -7.37 8.93 7.62
CA SER A 79 -6.94 10.02 6.72
C SER A 79 -5.95 9.57 5.64
N GLU A 80 -5.60 8.28 5.61
CA GLU A 80 -4.54 7.72 4.74
C GLU A 80 -4.83 7.89 3.25
N PRO A 81 -6.06 7.69 2.73
CA PRO A 81 -6.33 7.86 1.30
C PRO A 81 -6.08 9.29 0.82
N GLY A 82 -6.50 10.28 1.61
CA GLY A 82 -6.28 11.69 1.29
C GLY A 82 -4.80 12.06 1.31
N ALA A 83 -4.07 11.58 2.31
CA ALA A 83 -2.63 11.80 2.41
C ALA A 83 -1.84 11.13 1.27
N ALA A 84 -2.24 9.91 0.87
CA ALA A 84 -1.66 9.21 -0.26
C ALA A 84 -1.90 9.96 -1.57
N ALA A 85 -3.14 10.39 -1.82
CA ALA A 85 -3.49 11.15 -3.01
C ALA A 85 -2.71 12.47 -3.09
N ALA A 86 -2.69 13.26 -2.01
CA ALA A 86 -1.97 14.52 -1.96
C ALA A 86 -0.45 14.35 -2.18
N ALA A 87 0.15 13.28 -1.63
CA ALA A 87 1.55 12.98 -1.85
C ALA A 87 1.85 12.61 -3.31
N VAL A 88 1.01 11.77 -3.93
CA VAL A 88 1.14 11.42 -5.35
C VAL A 88 0.98 12.65 -6.24
N GLU A 89 -0.05 13.47 -5.99
CA GLU A 89 -0.30 14.71 -6.72
C GLU A 89 0.89 15.66 -6.65
N ALA A 90 1.45 15.88 -5.45
CA ALA A 90 2.62 16.74 -5.29
C ALA A 90 3.87 16.21 -6.00
N ILE A 91 4.05 14.89 -6.08
CA ILE A 91 5.17 14.26 -6.80
C ILE A 91 4.99 14.40 -8.32
N VAL A 92 3.80 14.08 -8.83
CA VAL A 92 3.46 14.21 -10.25
C VAL A 92 3.55 15.68 -10.68
N GLY A 93 2.99 16.60 -9.90
CA GLY A 93 2.98 18.04 -10.19
C GLY A 93 4.37 18.64 -10.30
N LYS A 94 5.37 18.14 -9.57
CA LYS A 94 6.78 18.56 -9.70
C LYS A 94 7.46 18.09 -10.99
N ARG A 95 6.87 17.11 -11.68
CA ARG A 95 7.36 16.53 -12.94
C ARG A 95 6.63 17.09 -14.16
N LEU A 96 5.49 17.74 -13.95
CA LEU A 96 4.79 18.46 -15.01
C LEU A 96 5.51 19.79 -15.30
N PRO A 97 5.63 20.18 -16.58
CA PRO A 97 6.19 21.47 -16.97
C PRO A 97 5.32 22.67 -16.54
#